data_AF-A0A9P6QR94-F1
#
_entry.id   AF-A0A9P6QR94-F1
#
_cell.length_a   1.000
_cell.length_b   1.000
_cell.length_c   1.000
_cell.angle_alpha   90.00
_cell.angle_beta   90.00
_cell.angle_gamma   90.00
#
_symmetry.space_group_name_H-M   'P 1'
#
loop_
_entity.id
_entity.type
_entity.pdbx_description
1 polymer ?
#
loop_
_entity_poly.entity_id
_entity_poly.type
_entity_poly.pdbx_seq_one_letter_code
_entity_poly.pdbx_strand_id
1 'polypeptide(L)' 'FTHELGEEFEELDSVGGTVLFVRGEVHREGVAFTTNYVIGAGWKYEGYDGIESEGLCYVAGFLGYKCWGMPHAIAEHSEN' A
#
# COMPACT_ATOMS: atom_id res chain seq x y z
N PHE A 1 -0.08 -16.22 -21.65
CA PHE A 1 0.11 -15.83 -20.24
C PHE A 1 -0.03 -14.32 -19.99
N THR A 2 -0.76 -13.57 -20.81
CA THR A 2 -0.84 -12.08 -20.68
C THR A 2 -2.25 -11.52 -20.87
N HIS A 3 -3.30 -12.36 -20.80
CA HIS A 3 -4.68 -11.93 -21.13
C HIS A 3 -5.66 -11.95 -19.95
N GLU A 4 -5.23 -12.29 -18.73
CA GLU A 4 -6.12 -12.42 -17.55
C GLU A 4 -5.77 -11.48 -16.36
N LEU A 5 -4.57 -10.88 -16.33
CA LEU A 5 -4.15 -10.04 -15.19
C LEU A 5 -4.92 -8.72 -15.06
N GLY A 6 -5.54 -8.24 -16.15
CA GLY A 6 -6.23 -6.94 -16.17
C GLY A 6 -7.62 -6.95 -15.53
N GLU A 7 -8.26 -8.11 -15.37
CA GLU A 7 -9.52 -8.23 -14.61
C GLU A 7 -9.28 -8.65 -13.15
N GLU A 8 -8.05 -9.04 -12.79
CA GLU A 8 -7.72 -9.60 -11.48
C GLU A 8 -7.23 -8.53 -10.48
N PHE A 9 -6.68 -7.41 -10.98
CA PHE A 9 -6.04 -6.39 -10.16
C PHE A 9 -6.44 -4.96 -10.53
N GLU A 10 -6.73 -4.15 -9.50
CA GLU A 10 -6.99 -2.72 -9.63
C GLU A 10 -5.86 -1.91 -8.98
N GLU A 11 -5.39 -0.85 -9.64
CA GLU A 11 -4.35 0.02 -9.07
C GLU A 11 -4.92 0.81 -7.88
N LEU A 12 -4.17 0.87 -6.78
CA LEU A 12 -4.57 1.54 -5.55
C LEU A 12 -3.57 2.60 -5.13
N ASP A 13 -4.09 3.69 -4.56
CA ASP A 13 -3.28 4.76 -3.94
C ASP A 13 -2.97 4.48 -2.46
N SER A 14 -3.73 3.59 -1.81
CA SER A 14 -3.64 3.24 -0.39
C SER A 14 -4.08 1.80 -0.14
N VAL A 15 -3.57 1.17 0.92
CA VAL A 15 -3.87 -0.23 1.30
C VAL A 15 -4.05 -0.37 2.81
N GLY A 16 -4.80 -1.39 3.22
CA GLY A 16 -4.87 -1.83 4.61
C GLY A 16 -3.92 -3.00 4.92
N GLY A 17 -3.73 -3.31 6.21
CA GLY A 17 -2.81 -4.35 6.68
C GLY A 17 -3.39 -5.76 6.87
N THR A 18 -4.71 -5.98 6.72
CA THR A 18 -5.36 -7.25 7.08
C THR A 18 -4.87 -8.44 6.27
N VAL A 19 -4.86 -8.33 4.95
CA VAL A 19 -4.33 -9.34 4.02
C VAL A 19 -3.52 -8.59 2.96
N LEU A 20 -2.23 -8.38 3.26
CA LEU A 20 -1.34 -7.61 2.41
C LEU A 20 -0.09 -8.44 2.08
N PHE A 21 0.16 -8.62 0.79
CA PHE A 21 1.38 -9.24 0.29
C PHE A 21 2.34 -8.18 -0.25
N VAL A 22 3.56 -8.15 0.29
CA VAL A 22 4.61 -7.22 -0.13
C VAL A 22 5.83 -8.00 -0.59
N ARG A 23 6.34 -7.69 -1.79
CA ARG A 23 7.62 -8.23 -2.27
C ARG A 23 8.73 -7.81 -1.30
N GLY A 24 9.50 -8.75 -0.78
CA GLY A 24 10.54 -8.44 0.22
C GLY A 24 11.66 -7.49 -0.26
N GLU A 25 11.78 -7.24 -1.56
CA GLU A 25 12.65 -6.19 -2.12
C GLU A 25 12.16 -4.79 -1.75
N VAL A 26 10.84 -4.55 -1.77
CA VAL A 26 10.21 -3.26 -1.45
C VAL A 26 10.55 -2.84 0.00
N HIS A 27 10.52 -3.80 0.94
CA HIS A 27 10.95 -3.54 2.31
C HIS A 27 12.48 -3.35 2.44
N ARG A 28 13.28 -4.06 1.65
CA ARG A 28 14.75 -3.90 1.67
C ARG A 28 15.20 -2.53 1.16
N GLU A 29 14.43 -1.92 0.27
CA GLU A 29 14.66 -0.55 -0.21
C GLU A 29 14.16 0.53 0.76
N GLY A 30 13.53 0.13 1.87
CA GLY A 30 13.18 1.01 2.99
C GLY A 30 11.71 1.37 3.10
N VAL A 31 10.83 0.81 2.26
CA VAL A 31 9.39 1.00 2.43
C VAL A 31 8.92 0.23 3.67
N ALA A 32 8.23 0.89 4.58
CA ALA A 32 7.66 0.30 5.78
C ALA A 32 6.34 1.00 6.13
N PHE A 33 5.59 0.45 7.09
CA PHE A 33 4.42 1.15 7.64
C PHE A 33 4.85 2.50 8.20
N THR A 34 4.12 3.53 7.81
CA THR A 34 4.48 4.91 8.14
C THR A 34 4.14 5.18 9.60
N THR A 35 5.10 5.73 10.35
CA THR A 35 4.88 6.06 11.76
C THR A 35 4.28 7.44 11.97
N ASN A 36 4.21 8.25 10.89
CA ASN A 36 3.74 9.63 10.89
C ASN A 36 2.88 9.85 9.63
N TYR A 37 2.09 10.93 9.61
CA TYR A 37 1.35 11.35 8.43
C TYR A 37 2.32 11.79 7.33
N VAL A 38 2.40 11.02 6.24
CA VAL A 38 3.33 11.30 5.13
C VAL A 38 2.68 12.09 4.00
N ILE A 39 1.35 12.06 3.87
CA ILE A 39 0.66 12.76 2.78
C ILE A 39 0.61 14.24 3.12
N GLY A 40 1.10 15.05 2.17
CA GLY A 40 1.22 16.49 2.35
C GLY A 40 2.26 16.91 3.38
N ALA A 41 3.11 15.99 3.85
CA ALA A 41 4.19 16.32 4.77
C ALA A 41 5.24 17.21 4.10
N GLY A 42 5.81 18.13 4.86
CA GLY A 42 6.89 19.00 4.41
C GLY A 42 8.03 19.05 5.41
N TRP A 43 9.07 19.82 5.10
CA TRP A 43 10.24 19.97 5.98
C TRP A 43 9.94 20.61 7.34
N LYS A 44 8.82 21.35 7.46
CA LYS A 44 8.47 22.15 8.64
C LYS A 44 7.12 21.80 9.27
N TYR A 45 6.33 20.98 8.60
CA TYR A 45 4.97 20.67 9.01
C TYR A 45 4.71 19.18 8.80
N GLU A 46 4.00 18.59 9.74
CA GLU A 46 3.53 17.22 9.61
C GLU A 46 2.54 17.11 8.44
N GLY A 47 2.43 15.91 7.87
CA GLY A 47 1.36 15.61 6.93
C GLY A 47 0.01 15.57 7.62
N TYR A 48 -1.04 15.40 6.84
CA TYR A 48 -2.41 15.33 7.35
C TYR A 48 -3.03 13.93 7.22
N ASP A 49 -2.38 13.00 6.50
CA ASP A 49 -2.90 11.66 6.22
C ASP A 49 -1.78 10.65 5.89
N GLY A 50 -2.13 9.37 5.75
CA GLY A 50 -1.24 8.28 5.36
C GLY A 50 -0.38 7.77 6.50
N ILE A 51 -1.00 7.42 7.63
CA ILE A 51 -0.32 6.75 8.75
C ILE A 51 -0.47 5.22 8.63
N GLU A 52 0.45 4.46 9.22
CA GLU A 52 0.44 3.01 9.28
C GLU A 52 0.47 2.35 7.87
N SER A 53 -0.55 1.56 7.53
CA SER A 53 -0.63 0.83 6.26
C SER A 53 -1.06 1.74 5.10
N GLU A 54 -1.85 2.78 5.39
CA GLU A 54 -2.36 3.71 4.38
C GLU A 54 -1.24 4.50 3.68
N GLY A 55 -0.18 4.83 4.42
CA GLY A 55 0.99 5.53 3.88
C GLY A 55 1.95 4.66 3.08
N LEU A 56 1.78 3.33 3.10
CA LEU A 56 2.73 2.39 2.49
C LEU A 56 2.86 2.62 0.99
N CYS A 57 1.72 2.71 0.28
CA CYS A 57 1.69 2.90 -1.18
C CYS A 57 2.21 4.26 -1.60
N TYR A 58 1.91 5.29 -0.82
CA TYR A 58 2.44 6.64 -1.03
C TYR A 58 3.97 6.65 -0.99
N VAL A 59 4.57 6.03 0.04
CA VAL A 59 6.03 5.96 0.16
C VAL A 59 6.65 5.06 -0.91
N ALA A 60 6.03 3.93 -1.21
CA ALA A 60 6.49 3.02 -2.26
C ALA A 60 6.49 3.67 -3.66
N GLY A 61 5.54 4.58 -3.90
CA GLY A 61 5.46 5.36 -5.14
C GLY A 61 6.70 6.21 -5.41
N PHE A 62 7.36 6.75 -4.39
CA PHE A 62 8.63 7.49 -4.57
C PHE A 62 9.78 6.61 -5.09
N LEU A 63 9.70 5.30 -4.87
CA LEU A 63 10.67 4.32 -5.38
C LEU A 63 10.23 3.70 -6.71
N GLY A 64 9.11 4.15 -7.27
CA GLY A 64 8.58 3.66 -8.55
C GLY A 64 7.74 2.38 -8.46
N TYR A 65 7.37 1.95 -7.25
CA TYR A 65 6.43 0.84 -7.08
C TYR A 65 4.98 1.31 -7.19
N LYS A 66 4.11 0.35 -7.50
CA LYS A 66 2.65 0.52 -7.54
C LYS A 66 1.98 -0.47 -6.61
N CYS A 67 0.86 -0.08 -6.05
CA CYS A 67 0.01 -0.94 -5.25
C CYS A 67 -1.19 -1.43 -6.06
N TRP A 68 -1.67 -2.61 -5.69
CA TRP A 68 -2.73 -3.31 -6.40
C TRP A 68 -3.68 -3.98 -5.41
N GLY A 69 -4.98 -3.94 -5.69
CA GLY A 69 -6.01 -4.68 -4.98
C GLY A 69 -6.50 -5.86 -5.79
N MET A 70 -6.90 -6.95 -5.12
CA MET A 70 -7.53 -8.13 -5.74
C MET A 70 -9.03 -8.16 -5.40
N PRO A 71 -9.90 -7.43 -6.12
CA PRO A 71 -11.32 -7.29 -5.76
C PRO A 71 -12.11 -8.61 -5.79
N HIS A 72 -11.60 -9.63 -6.49
CA HIS A 72 -12.24 -10.95 -6.60
C HIS A 72 -11.65 -11.99 -5.63
N ALA A 73 -10.62 -11.64 -4.85
CA ALA A 73 -10.06 -12.50 -3.81
C ALA A 73 -10.63 -12.08 -2.44
N ILE A 74 -11.52 -12.92 -1.88
CA ILE A 74 -12.21 -12.61 -0.63
C ILE A 74 -11.50 -13.31 0.54
N ALA A 75 -11.14 -12.53 1.55
CA ALA A 75 -10.74 -13.01 2.86
C ALA A 75 -11.74 -12.54 3.91
N GLU A 76 -12.09 -13.40 4.85
CA GLU A 76 -13.06 -13.10 5.89
C GLU A 76 -12.35 -12.80 7.21
N HIS A 77 -12.66 -11.66 7.82
CA HIS A 77 -12.23 -11.35 9.18
C HIS A 77 -13.12 -12.11 10.16
N SER A 78 -12.54 -12.75 11.18
CA SER A 78 -13.32 -13.50 12.15
C SER A 78 -14.29 -12.58 12.90
N GLU A 79 -15.56 -12.95 12.93
CA GLU A 79 -16.55 -12.40 13.85
C GLU A 79 -16.54 -13.30 15.10
N ASN A 80 -16.08 -12.78 16.23
CA ASN A 80 -16.12 -13.50 17.52
C ASN A 80 -17.55 -13.73 17.99
#